data_AF-A0AB34K6I2-F1
#
_entry.id   AF-A0AB34K6I2-F1
#
_cell.length_a   1.000
_cell.length_b   1.000
_cell.length_c   1.000
_cell.angle_alpha   90.00
_cell.angle_beta   90.00
_cell.angle_gamma   90.00
#
_symmetry.space_group_name_H-M   'P 1'
#
loop_
_entity.id
_entity.type
_entity.pdbx_description
1 polymer ?
#
loop_
_entity_poly.entity_id
_entity_poly.type
_entity_poly.pdbx_seq_one_letter_code
_entity_poly.pdbx_strand_id
1 'polypeptide(L)'
;MLRAFCLALAHCVALQAVKDAQTHGLTPPPLPTALLFAAIAGCHASSSAAPLLSLCASGALVLCVHGSQSNHVLLELLVLLAVLLTAPPPRPFGGGRLSAEQRLERRRGWVARLSLSMRAILCTLYGVAAFAKLNDGWHDPRYSCCVHMFVAFVSNFAEIRLVPPRLLRLLPYAATAFEFSFSLALLVAPWVGVRGRQRLLRTLAVLGAGFHTVIALPPPPVSVYPFSMLMVPIYIPALLPDEVEWASGAVSKWGWQTHCGLGAAVAVAAGFAQILSRRSSHFEYPPYFSWELGILWLLVAFGAMTAAAVLAPIVPAAPSSQPPIGKLRRAMAVAPSMCILAISSTTYLGVRNHPSFAMFSNLVVEGGVSNHWLIRHHPVSSGWMASDQYNAHHAIEILKTDLPSLRDLQINLAPLLPGHVLDAFHWANVSAEFYITPPGWSYSPTERFRPFAVPVVEVRRRIAAAILQGKDVYLKYRVFGNRTTQKPGAVRKYRRKGGKLLSGSDASLGEPLPHLRAALHRFRTFDMTYSPCRH
;
A
#
# COMPACT_ATOMS: atom_id res chain seq x y z
N MET A 1 22.66 -1.37 -11.12
CA MET A 1 21.59 -1.76 -10.17
C MET A 1 21.53 -0.92 -8.89
N LEU A 2 22.41 -1.13 -7.87
CA LEU A 2 22.22 -0.53 -6.52
C LEU A 2 22.06 0.99 -6.49
N ARG A 3 22.73 1.73 -7.38
CA ARG A 3 22.57 3.19 -7.50
C ARG A 3 21.16 3.57 -7.93
N ALA A 4 20.62 2.90 -8.96
CA ALA A 4 19.26 3.14 -9.44
C ALA A 4 18.22 2.75 -8.38
N PHE A 5 18.41 1.62 -7.70
CA PHE A 5 17.58 1.21 -6.55
C PHE A 5 17.60 2.27 -5.44
N CYS A 6 18.79 2.74 -5.04
CA CYS A 6 18.98 3.75 -4.00
C CYS A 6 18.22 5.05 -4.32
N LEU A 7 18.39 5.57 -5.54
CA LEU A 7 17.71 6.79 -5.98
C LEU A 7 16.19 6.59 -6.06
N ALA A 8 15.71 5.48 -6.63
CA ALA A 8 14.29 5.19 -6.70
C ALA A 8 13.65 5.10 -5.31
N LEU A 9 14.31 4.44 -4.36
CA LEU A 9 13.87 4.36 -2.98
C LEU A 9 13.91 5.73 -2.28
N ALA A 10 14.97 6.51 -2.48
CA ALA A 10 15.09 7.87 -1.92
C ALA A 10 13.94 8.77 -2.38
N HIS A 11 13.56 8.70 -3.66
CA HIS A 11 12.41 9.44 -4.19
C HIS A 11 11.07 8.98 -3.58
N CYS A 12 10.89 7.69 -3.33
CA CYS A 12 9.68 7.17 -2.67
C CYS A 12 9.57 7.71 -1.24
N VAL A 13 10.64 7.58 -0.45
CA VAL A 13 10.64 8.01 0.96
C VAL A 13 10.60 9.55 1.08
N ALA A 14 11.04 10.29 0.05
CA ALA A 14 10.89 11.74 -0.01
C ALA A 14 9.42 12.18 0.07
N LEU A 15 8.46 11.38 -0.44
CA LEU A 15 7.03 11.66 -0.28
C LEU A 15 6.61 11.74 1.19
N GLN A 16 7.23 10.93 2.06
CA GLN A 16 6.95 10.98 3.50
C GLN A 16 7.50 12.27 4.11
N ALA A 17 8.69 12.69 3.71
CA ALA A 17 9.27 13.95 4.17
C ALA A 17 8.46 15.17 3.71
N VAL A 18 7.95 15.15 2.47
CA VAL A 18 7.06 16.19 1.93
C VAL A 18 5.73 16.24 2.70
N LYS A 19 5.11 15.08 2.90
CA LYS A 19 3.87 14.95 3.70
C LYS A 19 4.05 15.49 5.12
N ASP A 20 5.14 15.11 5.79
CA ASP A 20 5.46 15.59 7.15
C ASP A 20 5.67 17.10 7.16
N ALA A 21 6.42 17.64 6.19
CA ALA A 21 6.66 19.07 6.05
C ALA A 21 5.37 19.88 5.85
N GLN A 22 4.42 19.35 5.09
CA GLN A 22 3.11 19.98 4.89
C GLN A 22 2.21 19.86 6.12
N THR A 23 2.32 18.76 6.87
CA THR A 23 1.50 18.50 8.05
C THR A 23 1.99 19.28 9.28
N HIS A 24 3.31 19.39 9.47
CA HIS A 24 3.93 19.94 10.68
C HIS A 24 4.66 21.26 10.45
N GLY A 25 4.81 21.71 9.20
CA GLY A 25 5.67 22.84 8.85
C GLY A 25 7.15 22.45 8.74
N LEU A 26 7.95 23.36 8.18
CA LEU A 26 9.38 23.15 7.89
C LEU A 26 10.34 23.78 8.92
N THR A 27 9.84 24.47 9.96
CA THR A 27 10.69 25.33 10.79
C THR A 27 10.39 25.22 12.29
N PRO A 28 11.21 24.45 13.05
CA PRO A 28 12.11 23.39 12.59
C PRO A 28 11.33 22.12 12.21
N PRO A 29 11.81 21.32 11.23
CA PRO A 29 11.19 20.03 10.96
C PRO A 29 11.42 19.11 12.17
N PRO A 30 10.50 18.17 12.46
CA PRO A 30 10.74 17.14 13.46
C PRO A 30 12.07 16.42 13.19
N LEU A 31 12.83 16.10 14.25
CA LEU A 31 14.15 15.46 14.13
C LEU A 31 14.15 14.22 13.20
N PRO A 32 13.17 13.30 13.27
CA PRO A 32 13.10 12.17 12.33
C PRO A 32 13.05 12.61 10.86
N THR A 33 12.25 13.63 10.55
CA THR A 33 12.08 14.19 9.21
C THR A 33 13.37 14.90 8.75
N ALA A 34 14.06 15.62 9.63
CA ALA A 34 15.35 16.25 9.33
C ALA A 34 16.43 15.22 8.96
N LEU A 35 16.52 14.13 9.74
CA LEU A 35 17.45 13.02 9.48
C LEU A 35 17.14 12.36 8.14
N LEU A 36 15.85 12.20 7.81
CA LEU A 36 15.44 11.66 6.52
C LEU A 36 15.86 12.55 5.35
N PHE A 37 15.67 13.87 5.43
CA PHE A 37 16.14 14.80 4.40
C PHE A 37 17.65 14.70 4.17
N ALA A 38 18.44 14.65 5.25
CA ALA A 38 19.88 14.49 5.16
C ALA A 38 20.27 13.16 4.48
N ALA A 39 19.56 12.07 4.81
CA ALA A 39 19.80 10.76 4.20
C ALA A 39 19.43 10.73 2.70
N ILE A 40 18.34 11.40 2.30
CA ILE A 40 17.95 11.57 0.88
C ILE A 40 19.04 12.32 0.12
N ALA A 41 19.53 13.44 0.66
CA ALA A 41 20.62 14.21 0.06
C ALA A 41 21.90 13.36 -0.07
N GLY A 42 22.24 12.59 0.98
CA GLY A 42 23.37 11.66 0.95
C GLY A 42 23.27 10.60 -0.15
N CYS A 43 22.07 10.08 -0.42
CA CYS A 43 21.84 9.11 -1.50
C CYS A 43 22.02 9.71 -2.91
N HIS A 44 21.75 11.00 -3.07
CA HIS A 44 22.01 11.72 -4.33
C HIS A 44 23.50 12.02 -4.50
N ALA A 45 24.18 12.36 -3.41
CA ALA A 45 25.61 12.69 -3.41
C ALA A 45 26.52 11.46 -3.54
N SER A 46 26.10 10.28 -3.05
CA SER A 46 26.95 9.10 -2.99
C SER A 46 26.21 7.81 -3.32
N SER A 47 26.85 6.96 -4.12
CA SER A 47 26.35 5.61 -4.46
C SER A 47 26.88 4.51 -3.54
N SER A 48 27.40 4.87 -2.36
CA SER A 48 27.94 3.90 -1.41
C SER A 48 26.83 3.22 -0.60
N ALA A 49 27.18 2.15 0.13
CA ALA A 49 26.21 1.42 0.95
C ALA A 49 25.69 2.25 2.14
N ALA A 50 26.52 3.13 2.69
CA ALA A 50 26.21 3.86 3.92
C ALA A 50 25.01 4.83 3.77
N PRO A 51 24.92 5.70 2.75
CA PRO A 51 23.74 6.53 2.51
C PRO A 51 22.45 5.72 2.39
N LEU A 52 22.48 4.60 1.68
CA LEU A 52 21.31 3.73 1.53
C LEU A 52 20.85 3.15 2.87
N LEU A 53 21.78 2.70 3.71
CA LEU A 53 21.46 2.20 5.06
C LEU A 53 20.94 3.32 5.96
N SER A 54 21.54 4.51 5.88
CA SER A 54 21.05 5.71 6.58
C SER A 54 19.64 6.07 6.16
N LEU A 55 19.35 6.07 4.85
CA LEU A 55 18.02 6.31 4.30
C LEU A 55 17.00 5.30 4.84
N CYS A 56 17.37 4.01 4.86
CA CYS A 56 16.47 2.97 5.35
C CYS A 56 16.21 3.08 6.85
N ALA A 57 17.22 3.41 7.66
CA ALA A 57 17.07 3.60 9.09
C ALA A 57 16.24 4.84 9.42
N SER A 58 16.55 5.99 8.81
CA SER A 58 15.80 7.24 9.00
C SER A 58 14.38 7.14 8.46
N GLY A 59 14.18 6.50 7.30
CA GLY A 59 12.86 6.25 6.74
C GLY A 59 12.03 5.33 7.64
N ALA A 60 12.60 4.25 8.16
CA ALA A 60 11.89 3.36 9.07
C ALA A 60 11.50 4.09 10.37
N LEU A 61 12.38 4.95 10.90
CA LEU A 61 12.07 5.80 12.05
C LEU A 61 10.89 6.73 11.74
N VAL A 62 10.93 7.46 10.62
CA VAL A 62 9.83 8.35 10.20
C VAL A 62 8.51 7.59 10.05
N LEU A 63 8.52 6.42 9.40
CA LEU A 63 7.31 5.62 9.24
C LEU A 63 6.76 5.06 10.56
N CYS A 64 7.64 4.73 11.52
CA CYS A 64 7.21 4.28 12.84
C CYS A 64 6.61 5.42 13.70
N VAL A 65 7.09 6.66 13.54
CA VAL A 65 6.67 7.80 14.36
C VAL A 65 5.52 8.60 13.70
N HIS A 66 5.60 8.86 12.39
CA HIS A 66 4.67 9.70 11.62
C HIS A 66 3.98 8.96 10.45
N GLY A 67 4.26 7.67 10.24
CA GLY A 67 3.68 6.92 9.14
C GLY A 67 2.16 6.80 9.26
N SER A 68 1.46 7.02 8.15
CA SER A 68 0.03 6.69 8.09
C SER A 68 -0.15 5.18 8.22
N GLN A 69 -1.22 4.74 8.88
CA GLN A 69 -1.53 3.30 9.01
C GLN A 69 -2.17 2.72 7.73
N SER A 70 -1.55 2.95 6.58
CA SER A 70 -1.98 2.41 5.29
C SER A 70 -1.12 1.23 4.85
N ASN A 71 -1.65 0.43 3.91
CA ASN A 71 -0.95 -0.75 3.39
C ASN A 71 0.34 -0.40 2.64
N HIS A 72 0.36 0.70 1.89
CA HIS A 72 1.55 1.11 1.15
C HIS A 72 2.67 1.62 2.06
N VAL A 73 2.34 2.31 3.15
CA VAL A 73 3.33 2.72 4.16
C VAL A 73 3.88 1.51 4.91
N LEU A 74 3.05 0.52 5.23
CA LEU A 74 3.52 -0.74 5.79
C LEU A 74 4.44 -1.50 4.81
N LEU A 75 4.10 -1.52 3.52
CA LEU A 75 4.98 -2.10 2.51
C LEU A 75 6.31 -1.36 2.42
N GLU A 76 6.27 -0.02 2.45
CA GLU A 76 7.46 0.83 2.42
C GLU A 76 8.37 0.50 3.60
N LEU A 77 7.83 0.43 4.81
CA LEU A 77 8.58 -0.01 6.00
C LEU A 77 9.22 -1.38 5.80
N LEU A 78 8.49 -2.36 5.25
CA LEU A 78 9.02 -3.71 4.99
C LEU A 78 10.13 -3.71 3.92
N VAL A 79 10.06 -2.84 2.92
CA VAL A 79 11.13 -2.63 1.92
C VAL A 79 12.38 -2.04 2.60
N LEU A 80 12.23 -1.04 3.47
CA LEU A 80 13.36 -0.47 4.21
C LEU A 80 14.00 -1.53 5.14
N LEU A 81 13.18 -2.31 5.85
CA LEU A 81 13.65 -3.42 6.68
C LEU A 81 14.34 -4.51 5.85
N ALA A 82 13.86 -4.83 4.65
CA ALA A 82 14.52 -5.77 3.75
C ALA A 82 15.95 -5.33 3.39
N VAL A 83 16.16 -4.04 3.12
CA VAL A 83 17.51 -3.50 2.86
C VAL A 83 18.41 -3.66 4.08
N LEU A 84 17.92 -3.31 5.28
CA LEU A 84 18.67 -3.41 6.53
C LEU A 84 19.01 -4.88 6.89
N LEU A 85 18.06 -5.80 6.76
CA LEU A 85 18.22 -7.23 7.08
C LEU A 85 19.15 -7.96 6.10
N THR A 86 19.19 -7.50 4.84
CA THR A 86 20.05 -8.10 3.80
C THR A 86 21.44 -7.46 3.74
N ALA A 87 21.65 -6.34 4.44
CA ALA A 87 22.89 -5.59 4.47
C ALA A 87 24.09 -6.49 4.82
N PRO A 88 25.28 -6.22 4.22
CA PRO A 88 26.47 -6.95 4.59
C PRO A 88 26.83 -6.66 6.06
N PRO A 89 27.37 -7.63 6.82
CA PRO A 89 27.70 -7.42 8.23
C PRO A 89 28.65 -6.23 8.40
N PRO A 90 28.56 -5.48 9.51
CA PRO A 90 29.53 -4.44 9.82
C PRO A 90 30.95 -5.05 9.83
N ARG A 91 31.94 -4.24 9.45
CA ARG A 91 33.33 -4.72 9.54
C ARG A 91 33.69 -4.87 11.02
N PRO A 92 34.42 -5.93 11.42
CA PRO A 92 35.01 -5.96 12.75
C PRO A 92 35.93 -4.75 12.93
N PHE A 93 35.88 -4.14 14.13
CA PHE A 93 36.77 -3.06 14.50
C PHE A 93 38.23 -3.53 14.33
N GLY A 94 39.07 -2.70 13.69
CA GLY A 94 40.48 -3.04 13.40
C GLY A 94 40.73 -3.85 12.12
N GLY A 95 39.69 -4.22 11.36
CA GLY A 95 39.88 -4.90 10.08
C GLY A 95 40.53 -4.01 9.01
N GLY A 96 41.61 -4.50 8.37
CA GLY A 96 42.31 -3.80 7.29
C GLY A 96 41.41 -3.42 6.09
N ARG A 97 41.91 -2.54 5.21
CA ARG A 97 41.20 -2.16 3.98
C ARG A 97 40.95 -3.42 3.14
N LEU A 98 39.68 -3.74 2.91
CA LEU A 98 39.30 -4.83 2.02
C LEU A 98 39.88 -4.64 0.62
N SER A 99 40.34 -5.73 0.01
CA SER A 99 40.73 -5.73 -1.39
C SER A 99 39.55 -5.35 -2.29
N ALA A 100 39.83 -4.91 -3.52
CA ALA A 100 38.79 -4.57 -4.48
C ALA A 100 37.86 -5.76 -4.76
N GLU A 101 38.43 -6.96 -4.84
CA GLU A 101 37.73 -8.21 -5.05
C GLU A 101 36.79 -8.57 -3.88
N GLN A 102 37.28 -8.47 -2.63
CA GLN A 102 36.45 -8.69 -1.44
C GLN A 102 35.28 -7.70 -1.36
N ARG A 103 35.49 -6.44 -1.76
CA ARG A 103 34.41 -5.44 -1.84
C ARG A 103 33.37 -5.83 -2.89
N LEU A 104 33.81 -6.31 -4.04
CA LEU A 104 32.95 -6.76 -5.13
C LEU A 104 32.13 -7.99 -4.74
N GLU A 105 32.76 -8.99 -4.12
CA GLU A 105 32.10 -10.20 -3.63
C GLU A 105 31.04 -9.86 -2.57
N ARG A 106 31.39 -9.02 -1.58
CA ARG A 106 30.43 -8.54 -0.57
C ARG A 106 29.23 -7.84 -1.21
N ARG A 107 29.47 -7.01 -2.22
CA ARG A 107 28.42 -6.31 -2.98
C ARG A 107 27.52 -7.30 -3.72
N ARG A 108 28.09 -8.27 -4.45
CA ARG A 108 27.33 -9.32 -5.15
C ARG A 108 26.48 -10.13 -4.18
N GLY A 109 27.04 -10.53 -3.04
CA GLY A 109 26.31 -11.25 -2.00
C GLY A 109 25.15 -10.44 -1.42
N TRP A 110 25.31 -9.13 -1.22
CA TRP A 110 24.20 -8.26 -0.79
C TRP A 110 23.12 -8.15 -1.86
N VAL A 111 23.50 -7.92 -3.11
CA VAL A 111 22.57 -7.87 -4.25
C VAL A 111 21.75 -9.16 -4.37
N ALA A 112 22.37 -10.33 -4.23
CA ALA A 112 21.68 -11.61 -4.29
C ALA A 112 20.62 -11.74 -3.18
N ARG A 113 20.95 -11.35 -1.94
CA ARG A 113 20.00 -11.38 -0.81
C ARG A 113 18.88 -10.36 -0.96
N LEU A 114 19.19 -9.15 -1.40
CA LEU A 114 18.19 -8.11 -1.66
C LEU A 114 17.22 -8.53 -2.77
N SER A 115 17.75 -9.10 -3.86
CA SER A 115 16.95 -9.62 -4.97
C SER A 115 16.03 -10.76 -4.52
N LEU A 116 16.52 -11.66 -3.66
CA LEU A 116 15.69 -12.71 -3.05
C LEU A 116 14.57 -12.10 -2.19
N SER A 117 14.90 -11.12 -1.35
CA SER A 117 13.93 -10.45 -0.48
C SER A 117 12.83 -9.76 -1.28
N MET A 118 13.19 -8.98 -2.29
CA MET A 118 12.23 -8.25 -3.12
C MET A 118 11.38 -9.18 -3.99
N ARG A 119 11.94 -10.27 -4.52
CA ARG A 119 11.13 -11.31 -5.19
C ARG A 119 10.15 -11.97 -4.25
N ALA A 120 10.56 -12.29 -3.03
CA ALA A 120 9.69 -12.90 -2.03
C ALA A 120 8.56 -11.92 -1.63
N ILE A 121 8.87 -10.63 -1.45
CA ILE A 121 7.88 -9.57 -1.24
C ILE A 121 6.87 -9.54 -2.39
N LEU A 122 7.32 -9.46 -3.64
CA LEU A 122 6.42 -9.45 -4.81
C LEU A 122 5.54 -10.70 -4.87
N CYS A 123 6.15 -11.87 -4.73
CA CYS A 123 5.44 -13.15 -4.80
C CYS A 123 4.33 -13.21 -3.75
N THR A 124 4.65 -12.87 -2.50
CA THR A 124 3.65 -12.87 -1.42
C THR A 124 2.62 -11.78 -1.62
N LEU A 125 3.03 -10.54 -1.93
CA LEU A 125 2.14 -9.39 -2.09
C LEU A 125 1.08 -9.63 -3.17
N TYR A 126 1.50 -10.05 -4.37
CA TYR A 126 0.57 -10.38 -5.43
C TYR A 126 -0.30 -11.60 -5.08
N GLY A 127 0.24 -12.59 -4.37
CA GLY A 127 -0.50 -13.79 -4.01
C GLY A 127 -1.61 -13.51 -3.01
N VAL A 128 -1.31 -12.73 -1.97
CA VAL A 128 -2.31 -12.32 -0.97
C VAL A 128 -3.34 -11.35 -1.54
N ALA A 129 -2.92 -10.44 -2.43
CA ALA A 129 -3.80 -9.52 -3.11
C ALA A 129 -4.77 -10.25 -4.04
N ALA A 130 -4.29 -11.22 -4.81
CA ALA A 130 -5.10 -12.05 -5.70
C ALA A 130 -6.08 -12.91 -4.93
N PHE A 131 -5.63 -13.52 -3.83
CA PHE A 131 -6.48 -14.30 -2.94
C PHE A 131 -7.61 -13.45 -2.36
N ALA A 132 -7.30 -12.25 -1.86
CA ALA A 132 -8.32 -11.34 -1.33
C ALA A 132 -9.38 -10.92 -2.36
N LYS A 133 -9.04 -10.91 -3.66
CA LYS A 133 -9.96 -10.59 -4.77
C LYS A 133 -10.89 -11.73 -5.16
N LEU A 134 -10.73 -12.93 -4.61
CA LEU A 134 -11.65 -14.07 -4.81
C LEU A 134 -12.95 -13.88 -4.01
N ASN A 135 -13.71 -12.83 -4.33
CA ASN A 135 -14.97 -12.49 -3.69
C ASN A 135 -15.95 -11.87 -4.69
N ASP A 136 -17.24 -11.86 -4.31
CA ASP A 136 -18.32 -11.41 -5.18
C ASP A 136 -18.27 -9.90 -5.45
N GLY A 137 -17.90 -9.09 -4.46
CA GLY A 137 -17.84 -7.63 -4.60
C GLY A 137 -16.78 -7.16 -5.60
N TRP A 138 -15.64 -7.83 -5.66
CA TRP A 138 -14.59 -7.53 -6.64
C TRP A 138 -15.03 -7.84 -8.08
N HIS A 139 -15.81 -8.90 -8.28
CA HIS A 139 -16.23 -9.36 -9.60
C HIS A 139 -17.57 -8.78 -10.07
N ASP A 140 -18.27 -8.00 -9.24
CA ASP A 140 -19.38 -7.16 -9.68
C ASP A 140 -18.82 -5.86 -10.31
N PRO A 141 -18.93 -5.64 -11.63
CA PRO A 141 -18.40 -4.45 -12.28
C PRO A 141 -19.02 -3.14 -11.76
N ARG A 142 -20.19 -3.19 -11.11
CA ARG A 142 -20.83 -2.01 -10.53
C ARG A 142 -20.11 -1.51 -9.27
N TYR A 143 -19.44 -2.39 -8.54
CA TYR A 143 -18.81 -2.06 -7.25
C TYR A 143 -17.30 -2.32 -7.24
N SER A 144 -16.78 -3.05 -8.23
CA SER A 144 -15.37 -3.44 -8.33
C SER A 144 -14.44 -2.24 -8.29
N CYS A 145 -13.51 -2.24 -7.32
CA CYS A 145 -12.45 -1.23 -7.28
C CYS A 145 -11.62 -1.19 -8.57
N CYS A 146 -11.46 -2.33 -9.26
CA CYS A 146 -10.75 -2.39 -10.54
C CYS A 146 -11.44 -1.58 -11.63
N VAL A 147 -12.76 -1.79 -11.78
CA VAL A 147 -13.57 -1.09 -12.77
C VAL A 147 -13.65 0.40 -12.42
N HIS A 148 -13.80 0.72 -11.14
CA HIS A 148 -13.79 2.10 -10.66
C HIS A 148 -12.49 2.84 -11.03
N MET A 149 -11.32 2.25 -10.75
CA MET A 149 -10.02 2.80 -11.15
C MET A 149 -9.89 2.92 -12.67
N PHE A 150 -10.32 1.91 -13.43
CA PHE A 150 -10.21 1.91 -14.88
C PHE A 150 -11.10 2.94 -15.57
N VAL A 151 -12.35 3.10 -15.12
CA VAL A 151 -13.25 4.13 -15.66
C VAL A 151 -12.69 5.53 -15.38
N ALA A 152 -12.19 5.76 -14.16
CA ALA A 152 -11.54 7.01 -13.81
C ALA A 152 -10.28 7.27 -14.66
N PHE A 153 -9.47 6.25 -14.91
CA PHE A 153 -8.34 6.34 -15.84
C PHE A 153 -8.78 6.72 -17.27
N VAL A 154 -9.72 5.97 -17.86
CA VAL A 154 -10.17 6.22 -19.24
C VAL A 154 -10.76 7.61 -19.38
N SER A 155 -11.53 8.07 -18.38
CA SER A 155 -12.18 9.39 -18.41
C SER A 155 -11.21 10.58 -18.53
N ASN A 156 -9.93 10.39 -18.21
CA ASN A 156 -8.90 11.43 -18.41
C ASN A 156 -8.41 11.55 -19.86
N PHE A 157 -8.64 10.53 -20.69
CA PHE A 157 -8.05 10.44 -22.04
C PHE A 157 -9.08 10.21 -23.15
N ALA A 158 -10.24 9.64 -22.83
CA ALA A 158 -11.25 9.26 -23.80
C ALA A 158 -12.66 9.21 -23.19
N GLU A 159 -13.67 9.26 -24.05
CA GLU A 159 -15.06 9.09 -23.64
C GLU A 159 -15.34 7.64 -23.23
N ILE A 160 -15.87 7.44 -22.03
CA ILE A 160 -16.16 6.09 -21.51
C ILE A 160 -17.19 5.32 -22.35
N ARG A 161 -18.03 6.03 -23.11
CA ARG A 161 -19.03 5.43 -24.01
C ARG A 161 -18.40 4.57 -25.12
N LEU A 162 -17.13 4.81 -25.44
CA LEU A 162 -16.37 4.03 -26.41
C LEU A 162 -15.89 2.69 -25.84
N VAL A 163 -15.93 2.52 -24.51
CA VAL A 163 -15.51 1.29 -23.85
C VAL A 163 -16.63 0.25 -23.90
N PRO A 164 -16.39 -0.94 -24.49
CA PRO A 164 -17.41 -1.98 -24.53
C PRO A 164 -17.81 -2.44 -23.11
N PRO A 165 -19.11 -2.56 -22.77
CA PRO A 165 -19.53 -3.05 -21.45
C PRO A 165 -19.02 -4.45 -21.10
N ARG A 166 -18.73 -5.28 -22.12
CA ARG A 166 -18.09 -6.59 -21.94
C ARG A 166 -16.68 -6.47 -21.38
N LEU A 167 -15.92 -5.43 -21.75
CA LEU A 167 -14.58 -5.20 -21.20
C LEU A 167 -14.65 -4.91 -19.71
N LEU A 168 -15.59 -4.06 -19.28
CA LEU A 168 -15.79 -3.74 -17.86
C LEU A 168 -16.15 -4.99 -17.04
N ARG A 169 -16.93 -5.92 -17.61
CA ARG A 169 -17.23 -7.22 -16.97
C ARG A 169 -16.03 -8.17 -16.88
N LEU A 170 -15.13 -8.14 -17.87
CA LEU A 170 -13.95 -9.01 -17.91
C LEU A 170 -12.80 -8.49 -17.06
N LEU A 171 -12.74 -7.19 -16.84
CA LEU A 171 -11.59 -6.54 -16.21
C LEU A 171 -11.26 -7.08 -14.79
N PRO A 172 -12.22 -7.30 -13.88
CA PRO A 172 -11.92 -7.86 -12.57
C PRO A 172 -11.28 -9.26 -12.64
N TYR A 173 -11.76 -10.10 -13.55
CA TYR A 173 -11.21 -11.44 -13.78
C TYR A 173 -9.80 -11.37 -14.35
N ALA A 174 -9.56 -10.47 -15.32
CA ALA A 174 -8.24 -10.26 -15.89
C ALA A 174 -7.24 -9.76 -14.85
N ALA A 175 -7.65 -8.83 -13.98
CA ALA A 175 -6.80 -8.34 -12.88
C ALA A 175 -6.50 -9.44 -11.86
N THR A 176 -7.50 -10.21 -11.42
CA THR A 176 -7.29 -11.36 -10.52
C THR A 176 -6.35 -12.40 -11.14
N ALA A 177 -6.55 -12.74 -12.42
CA ALA A 177 -5.71 -13.68 -13.15
C ALA A 177 -4.27 -13.17 -13.31
N PHE A 178 -4.09 -11.88 -13.58
CA PHE A 178 -2.78 -11.24 -13.65
C PHE A 178 -2.03 -11.38 -12.31
N GLU A 179 -2.66 -11.03 -11.19
CA GLU A 179 -2.00 -11.10 -9.88
C GLU A 179 -1.63 -12.55 -9.49
N PHE A 180 -2.52 -13.53 -9.73
CA PHE A 180 -2.18 -14.95 -9.53
C PHE A 180 -1.03 -15.41 -10.42
N SER A 181 -1.10 -15.07 -11.71
CA SER A 181 -0.09 -15.46 -12.69
C SER A 181 1.26 -14.83 -12.38
N PHE A 182 1.29 -13.60 -11.88
CA PHE A 182 2.51 -12.91 -11.47
C PHE A 182 3.22 -13.67 -10.33
N SER A 183 2.48 -14.03 -9.28
CA SER A 183 3.02 -14.82 -8.17
C SER A 183 3.47 -16.21 -8.60
N LEU A 184 2.64 -16.92 -9.38
CA LEU A 184 2.99 -18.25 -9.86
C LEU A 184 4.24 -18.24 -10.76
N ALA A 185 4.34 -17.25 -11.65
CA ALA A 185 5.50 -17.07 -12.50
C ALA A 185 6.78 -16.84 -11.68
N LEU A 186 6.72 -16.06 -10.59
CA LEU A 186 7.86 -15.88 -9.69
C LEU A 186 8.27 -17.17 -8.96
N LEU A 187 7.31 -18.02 -8.58
CA LEU A 187 7.59 -19.32 -7.95
C LEU A 187 8.24 -20.32 -8.92
N VAL A 188 7.84 -20.29 -10.18
CA VAL A 188 8.33 -21.19 -11.24
C VAL A 188 9.62 -20.65 -11.89
N ALA A 189 9.91 -19.35 -11.78
CA ALA A 189 11.10 -18.71 -12.35
C ALA A 189 12.44 -19.43 -12.06
N PRO A 190 12.69 -20.03 -10.87
CA PRO A 190 13.91 -20.79 -10.62
C PRO A 190 14.05 -22.08 -11.46
N TRP A 191 12.97 -22.58 -12.06
CA TRP A 191 12.93 -23.90 -12.73
C TRP A 191 12.97 -23.82 -14.25
N VAL A 192 12.70 -22.66 -14.86
CA VAL A 192 12.60 -22.48 -16.33
C VAL A 192 13.94 -22.27 -17.06
N GLY A 193 15.04 -22.70 -16.46
CA GLY A 193 16.40 -22.45 -16.95
C GLY A 193 16.78 -20.97 -16.95
N VAL A 194 18.06 -20.67 -17.21
CA VAL A 194 18.58 -19.28 -17.12
C VAL A 194 17.92 -18.34 -18.13
N ARG A 195 17.91 -18.72 -19.41
CA ARG A 195 17.35 -17.88 -20.49
C ARG A 195 15.84 -17.71 -20.35
N GLY A 196 15.13 -18.80 -20.03
CA GLY A 196 13.68 -18.77 -19.79
C GLY A 196 13.33 -17.88 -18.60
N ARG A 197 14.09 -17.98 -17.50
CA ARG A 197 13.94 -17.11 -16.33
C ARG A 197 14.14 -15.65 -16.66
N GLN A 198 15.19 -15.29 -17.40
CA GLN A 198 15.45 -13.89 -17.75
C GLN A 198 14.30 -13.31 -18.59
N ARG A 199 13.83 -14.05 -19.60
CA ARG A 199 12.66 -13.64 -20.40
C ARG A 199 11.42 -13.48 -19.52
N LEU A 200 11.14 -14.45 -18.66
CA LEU A 200 9.99 -14.41 -17.76
C LEU A 200 10.02 -13.18 -16.85
N LEU A 201 11.15 -12.92 -16.18
CA LEU A 201 11.29 -11.77 -15.29
C LEU A 201 11.17 -10.43 -16.03
N ARG A 202 11.71 -10.32 -17.25
CA ARG A 202 11.52 -9.14 -18.11
C ARG A 202 10.06 -8.94 -18.48
N THR A 203 9.37 -9.99 -18.91
CA THR A 203 7.94 -9.93 -19.22
C THR A 203 7.13 -9.49 -18.00
N LEU A 204 7.41 -10.05 -16.82
CA LEU A 204 6.77 -9.62 -15.58
C LEU A 204 7.03 -8.15 -15.27
N ALA A 205 8.25 -7.66 -15.49
CA ALA A 205 8.58 -6.25 -15.26
C ALA A 205 7.81 -5.32 -16.21
N VAL A 206 7.69 -5.66 -17.49
CA VAL A 206 6.94 -4.87 -18.48
C VAL A 206 5.44 -4.89 -18.18
N LEU A 207 4.87 -6.07 -17.92
CA LEU A 207 3.45 -6.20 -17.59
C LEU A 207 3.12 -5.50 -16.26
N GLY A 208 3.98 -5.67 -15.26
CA GLY A 208 3.86 -4.99 -13.98
C GLY A 208 3.97 -3.46 -14.11
N ALA A 209 4.90 -2.97 -14.93
CA ALA A 209 5.02 -1.54 -15.24
C ALA A 209 3.72 -1.00 -15.84
N GLY A 210 3.19 -1.67 -16.87
CA GLY A 210 1.93 -1.29 -17.50
C GLY A 210 0.76 -1.28 -16.51
N PHE A 211 0.63 -2.34 -15.71
CA PHE A 211 -0.39 -2.43 -14.66
C PHE A 211 -0.30 -1.25 -13.67
N HIS A 212 0.90 -0.97 -13.16
CA HIS A 212 1.11 0.11 -12.19
C HIS A 212 0.94 1.51 -12.78
N THR A 213 1.29 1.71 -14.06
CA THR A 213 0.97 2.95 -14.76
C THR A 213 -0.54 3.15 -14.87
N VAL A 214 -1.30 2.14 -15.27
CA VAL A 214 -2.77 2.23 -15.43
C VAL A 214 -3.46 2.59 -14.12
N ILE A 215 -3.07 1.97 -12.99
CA ILE A 215 -3.72 2.24 -11.69
C ILE A 215 -3.23 3.54 -11.03
N ALA A 216 -2.08 4.09 -11.44
CA ALA A 216 -1.60 5.37 -10.95
C ALA A 216 -2.28 6.56 -11.64
N LEU A 217 -2.59 6.44 -12.92
CA LEU A 217 -3.13 7.52 -13.76
C LEU A 217 -4.57 8.01 -13.50
N PRO A 218 -5.48 7.33 -12.77
CA PRO A 218 -6.72 7.96 -12.34
C PRO A 218 -6.43 9.23 -11.55
N PRO A 219 -7.30 10.26 -11.61
CA PRO A 219 -7.13 11.44 -10.77
C PRO A 219 -7.33 11.06 -9.29
N PRO A 220 -6.69 11.78 -8.36
CA PRO A 220 -6.99 11.65 -6.94
C PRO A 220 -8.47 11.95 -6.67
N PRO A 221 -9.07 11.31 -5.66
CA PRO A 221 -8.45 10.41 -4.68
C PRO A 221 -8.34 8.93 -5.09
N VAL A 222 -8.73 8.57 -6.32
CA VAL A 222 -8.73 7.15 -6.78
C VAL A 222 -7.33 6.69 -7.21
N SER A 223 -6.43 7.62 -7.53
CA SER A 223 -5.04 7.34 -7.86
C SER A 223 -4.31 6.52 -6.79
N VAL A 224 -3.58 5.48 -7.21
CA VAL A 224 -2.68 4.72 -6.33
C VAL A 224 -1.21 4.95 -6.66
N TYR A 225 -0.88 6.17 -7.10
CA TYR A 225 0.48 6.51 -7.49
C TYR A 225 1.53 6.32 -6.38
N PRO A 226 1.29 6.57 -5.06
CA PRO A 226 2.33 6.39 -4.05
C PRO A 226 2.71 4.91 -3.88
N PHE A 227 1.71 4.02 -3.95
CA PHE A 227 1.92 2.59 -3.98
C PHE A 227 2.68 2.16 -5.25
N SER A 228 2.27 2.67 -6.41
CA SER A 228 2.93 2.35 -7.69
C SER A 228 4.38 2.83 -7.74
N MET A 229 4.69 3.98 -7.11
CA MET A 229 6.07 4.50 -7.02
C MET A 229 6.97 3.53 -6.27
N LEU A 230 6.47 2.99 -5.16
CA LEU A 230 7.18 2.01 -4.33
C LEU A 230 7.47 0.69 -5.08
N MET A 231 6.72 0.37 -6.12
CA MET A 231 6.95 -0.87 -6.89
C MET A 231 8.21 -0.80 -7.75
N VAL A 232 8.62 0.38 -8.20
CA VAL A 232 9.87 0.58 -8.98
C VAL A 232 11.11 0.08 -8.21
N PRO A 233 11.41 0.56 -6.99
CA PRO A 233 12.55 0.05 -6.23
C PRO A 233 12.40 -1.42 -5.85
N ILE A 234 11.20 -2.01 -5.81
CA ILE A 234 11.06 -3.46 -5.61
C ILE A 234 11.40 -4.21 -6.90
N TYR A 235 10.91 -3.76 -8.05
CA TYR A 235 11.10 -4.39 -9.36
C TYR A 235 12.55 -4.39 -9.84
N ILE A 236 13.31 -3.31 -9.59
CA ILE A 236 14.72 -3.20 -9.99
C ILE A 236 15.55 -4.41 -9.51
N PRO A 237 15.68 -4.69 -8.20
CA PRO A 237 16.43 -5.84 -7.71
C PRO A 237 15.67 -7.17 -7.91
N ALA A 238 14.33 -7.18 -7.90
CA ALA A 238 13.58 -8.42 -8.01
C ALA A 238 13.59 -8.98 -9.45
N LEU A 239 13.37 -8.14 -10.45
CA LEU A 239 13.07 -8.56 -11.81
C LEU A 239 14.20 -8.23 -12.79
N LEU A 240 14.85 -7.08 -12.61
CA LEU A 240 15.76 -6.51 -13.62
C LEU A 240 17.16 -6.11 -13.07
N PRO A 241 17.81 -6.89 -12.19
CA PRO A 241 19.06 -6.45 -11.59
C PRO A 241 20.16 -6.24 -12.63
N ASP A 242 20.27 -7.15 -13.61
CA ASP A 242 21.32 -7.14 -14.62
C ASP A 242 21.00 -6.13 -15.73
N GLU A 243 19.74 -6.04 -16.16
CA GLU A 243 19.26 -5.10 -17.18
C GLU A 243 19.46 -3.65 -16.75
N VAL A 244 19.18 -3.34 -15.48
CA VAL A 244 19.39 -1.99 -14.93
C VAL A 244 20.88 -1.69 -14.76
N GLU A 245 21.71 -2.68 -14.44
CA GLU A 245 23.18 -2.51 -14.44
C GLU A 245 23.73 -2.24 -15.84
N TRP A 246 23.27 -3.00 -16.85
CA TRP A 246 23.59 -2.75 -18.25
C TRP A 246 23.16 -1.35 -18.70
N ALA A 247 21.90 -0.97 -18.44
CA ALA A 247 21.38 0.34 -18.80
C ALA A 247 22.16 1.47 -18.13
N SER A 248 22.52 1.31 -16.84
CA SER A 248 23.37 2.28 -16.14
C SER A 248 24.73 2.44 -16.80
N GLY A 249 25.36 1.33 -17.23
CA GLY A 249 26.64 1.34 -17.93
C GLY A 249 26.56 1.92 -19.35
N ALA A 250 25.43 1.74 -20.04
CA ALA A 250 25.17 2.37 -21.32
C ALA A 250 25.00 3.90 -21.18
N VAL A 251 24.19 4.33 -20.20
CA VAL A 251 23.95 5.75 -19.90
C VAL A 251 25.23 6.45 -19.46
N SER A 252 26.11 5.80 -18.69
CA SER A 252 27.37 6.42 -18.27
C SER A 252 28.37 6.70 -19.41
N LYS A 253 28.13 6.13 -20.60
CA LYS A 253 28.94 6.39 -21.80
C LYS A 253 28.41 7.55 -22.63
N TRP A 254 27.24 8.09 -22.28
CA TRP A 254 26.68 9.23 -23.00
C TRP A 254 27.54 10.47 -22.81
N GLY A 255 27.60 11.31 -23.84
CA GLY A 255 28.33 12.57 -23.76
C GLY A 255 27.70 13.50 -22.72
N TRP A 256 28.50 14.39 -22.14
CA TRP A 256 28.02 15.36 -21.16
C TRP A 256 26.84 16.20 -21.69
N GLN A 257 26.84 16.52 -23.00
CA GLN A 257 25.75 17.23 -23.68
C GLN A 257 24.43 16.48 -23.59
N THR A 258 24.45 15.15 -23.80
CA THR A 258 23.26 14.31 -23.67
C THR A 258 22.75 14.29 -22.24
N HIS A 259 23.65 14.21 -21.25
CA HIS A 259 23.28 14.30 -19.84
C HIS A 259 22.66 15.66 -19.48
N CYS A 260 23.25 16.76 -19.94
CA CYS A 260 22.71 18.10 -19.73
C CYS A 260 21.37 18.30 -20.43
N GLY A 261 21.22 17.84 -21.68
CA GLY A 261 19.97 17.91 -22.43
C GLY A 261 18.85 17.13 -21.76
N LEU A 262 19.12 15.89 -21.33
CA LEU A 262 18.15 15.08 -20.59
C LEU A 262 17.81 15.72 -19.23
N GLY A 263 18.83 16.21 -18.52
CA GLY A 263 18.63 16.91 -17.25
C GLY A 263 17.75 18.15 -17.39
N ALA A 264 17.98 18.96 -18.43
CA ALA A 264 17.16 20.12 -18.75
C ALA A 264 15.72 19.72 -19.12
N ALA A 265 15.53 18.68 -19.94
CA ALA A 265 14.20 18.19 -20.29
C ALA A 265 13.41 17.70 -19.07
N VAL A 266 14.05 16.94 -18.18
CA VAL A 266 13.45 16.49 -16.91
C VAL A 266 13.14 17.67 -16.00
N ALA A 267 14.03 18.66 -15.90
CA ALA A 267 13.79 19.86 -15.10
C ALA A 267 12.62 20.69 -15.62
N VAL A 268 12.50 20.86 -16.95
CA VAL A 268 11.36 21.53 -17.58
C VAL A 268 10.06 20.77 -17.33
N ALA A 269 10.07 19.44 -17.52
CA ALA A 269 8.89 18.61 -17.25
C ALA A 269 8.47 18.67 -15.78
N ALA A 270 9.42 18.64 -14.85
CA ALA A 270 9.17 18.78 -13.42
C ALA A 270 8.64 20.17 -13.07
N GLY A 271 9.21 21.23 -13.66
CA GLY A 271 8.72 22.61 -13.51
C GLY A 271 7.28 22.76 -14.01
N PHE A 272 6.95 22.15 -15.15
CA PHE A 272 5.59 22.15 -15.68
C PHE A 272 4.62 21.35 -14.79
N ALA A 273 5.01 20.15 -14.34
CA ALA A 273 4.23 19.36 -13.39
C ALA A 273 3.99 20.13 -12.07
N GLN A 274 4.97 20.88 -11.60
CA GLN A 274 4.84 21.73 -10.41
C GLN A 274 3.86 22.89 -10.62
N ILE A 275 3.86 23.51 -11.81
CA ILE A 275 2.89 24.55 -12.17
C ILE A 275 1.48 23.96 -12.21
N LEU A 276 1.30 22.79 -12.84
CA LEU A 276 0.02 22.10 -12.88
C LEU A 276 -0.46 21.74 -11.48
N SER A 277 0.40 21.17 -10.65
CA SER A 277 0.10 20.82 -9.25
C SER A 277 -0.40 22.01 -8.44
N ARG A 278 0.20 23.20 -8.62
CA ARG A 278 -0.27 24.44 -7.96
C ARG A 278 -1.63 24.95 -8.45
N ARG A 279 -2.03 24.57 -9.66
CA ARG A 279 -3.34 24.92 -10.25
C ARG A 279 -4.39 23.84 -10.05
N SER A 280 -3.96 22.69 -9.56
CA SER A 280 -4.79 21.50 -9.40
C SER A 280 -5.77 21.68 -8.25
N SER A 281 -7.02 21.28 -8.48
CA SER A 281 -8.03 21.15 -7.42
C SER A 281 -8.14 19.71 -6.92
N HIS A 282 -7.18 18.84 -7.27
CA HIS A 282 -7.21 17.44 -6.87
C HIS A 282 -7.12 17.29 -5.35
N PHE A 283 -7.98 16.43 -4.80
CA PHE A 283 -7.94 16.06 -3.41
C PHE A 283 -7.15 14.75 -3.22
N GLU A 284 -6.06 14.81 -2.47
CA GLU A 284 -5.25 13.64 -2.14
C GLU A 284 -5.43 13.23 -0.68
N TYR A 285 -5.57 11.92 -0.45
CA TYR A 285 -5.55 11.33 0.88
C TYR A 285 -4.68 10.06 0.91
N PRO A 286 -3.57 10.02 1.69
CA PRO A 286 -2.97 11.13 2.45
C PRO A 286 -2.58 12.33 1.56
N PRO A 287 -2.44 13.54 2.16
CA PRO A 287 -2.23 14.76 1.40
C PRO A 287 -0.75 14.90 0.97
N TYR A 288 -0.34 14.17 -0.06
CA TYR A 288 1.02 14.30 -0.62
C TYR A 288 1.14 15.51 -1.56
N PHE A 289 0.02 15.98 -2.12
CA PHE A 289 -0.10 17.11 -3.06
C PHE A 289 0.97 17.09 -4.15
N SER A 290 1.17 15.90 -4.72
CA SER A 290 2.25 15.65 -5.65
C SER A 290 1.83 14.72 -6.77
N TRP A 291 0.54 14.55 -7.03
CA TRP A 291 0.05 13.66 -8.07
C TRP A 291 0.68 13.94 -9.44
N GLU A 292 0.66 15.18 -9.92
CA GLU A 292 1.21 15.51 -11.26
C GLU A 292 2.71 15.18 -11.36
N LEU A 293 3.48 15.51 -10.31
CA LEU A 293 4.90 15.19 -10.24
C LEU A 293 5.15 13.68 -10.09
N GLY A 294 4.34 13.01 -9.29
CA GLY A 294 4.37 11.57 -9.05
C GLY A 294 4.07 10.77 -10.31
N ILE A 295 3.09 11.21 -11.11
CA ILE A 295 2.76 10.61 -12.40
C ILE A 295 3.89 10.81 -13.40
N LEU A 296 4.45 12.03 -13.51
CA LEU A 296 5.62 12.26 -14.35
C LEU A 296 6.77 11.32 -13.95
N TRP A 297 7.08 11.25 -12.65
CA TRP A 297 8.10 10.36 -12.13
C TRP A 297 7.83 8.90 -12.49
N LEU A 298 6.59 8.45 -12.35
CA LEU A 298 6.18 7.08 -12.65
C LEU A 298 6.35 6.73 -14.12
N LEU A 299 5.91 7.61 -15.02
CA LEU A 299 6.05 7.40 -16.46
C LEU A 299 7.53 7.32 -16.85
N VAL A 300 8.37 8.19 -16.29
CA VAL A 300 9.82 8.16 -16.53
C VAL A 300 10.45 6.89 -15.96
N ALA A 301 10.13 6.54 -14.71
CA ALA A 301 10.74 5.41 -14.01
C ALA A 301 10.33 4.06 -14.63
N PHE A 302 9.03 3.85 -14.86
CA PHE A 302 8.53 2.64 -15.51
C PHE A 302 8.89 2.59 -17.00
N GLY A 303 8.93 3.72 -17.70
CA GLY A 303 9.43 3.80 -19.07
C GLY A 303 10.89 3.39 -19.18
N ALA A 304 11.76 3.93 -18.32
CA ALA A 304 13.18 3.58 -18.27
C ALA A 304 13.40 2.11 -17.89
N MET A 305 12.61 1.59 -16.95
CA MET A 305 12.66 0.19 -16.54
C MET A 305 12.20 -0.76 -17.67
N THR A 306 11.13 -0.40 -18.38
CA THR A 306 10.63 -1.14 -19.55
C THR A 306 11.66 -1.13 -20.68
N ALA A 307 12.25 0.02 -20.97
CA ALA A 307 13.34 0.15 -21.93
C ALA A 307 14.54 -0.72 -21.55
N ALA A 308 14.95 -0.73 -20.27
CA ALA A 308 16.01 -1.62 -19.80
C ALA A 308 15.67 -3.11 -20.00
N ALA A 309 14.43 -3.52 -19.68
CA ALA A 309 13.97 -4.90 -19.85
C ALA A 309 13.99 -5.36 -21.32
N VAL A 310 13.58 -4.48 -22.25
CA VAL A 310 13.47 -4.78 -23.67
C VAL A 310 14.81 -4.68 -24.39
N LEU A 311 15.60 -3.65 -24.12
CA LEU A 311 16.81 -3.32 -24.89
C LEU A 311 18.07 -4.05 -24.40
N ALA A 312 18.13 -4.45 -23.13
CA ALA A 312 19.30 -5.14 -22.61
C ALA A 312 19.52 -6.49 -23.33
N PRO A 313 20.75 -6.84 -23.71
CA PRO A 313 21.02 -8.12 -24.35
C PRO A 313 20.68 -9.29 -23.40
N ILE A 314 20.17 -10.38 -23.96
CA ILE A 314 20.04 -11.65 -23.23
C ILE A 314 21.42 -12.29 -23.22
N VAL A 315 22.15 -12.12 -22.12
CA VAL A 315 23.49 -12.70 -21.97
C VAL A 315 23.34 -14.09 -21.36
N PRO A 316 23.97 -15.14 -21.92
CA PRO A 316 24.07 -16.43 -21.23
C PRO A 316 24.68 -16.17 -19.86
N ALA A 317 24.02 -16.59 -18.77
CA ALA A 317 24.61 -16.40 -17.46
C ALA A 317 25.98 -17.06 -17.45
N ALA A 318 27.02 -16.27 -17.10
CA ALA A 318 28.26 -16.88 -16.64
C ALA A 318 27.89 -17.88 -15.51
N PRO A 319 28.56 -19.04 -15.43
CA PRO A 319 28.29 -20.02 -14.37
C PRO A 319 28.14 -19.31 -13.04
N SER A 320 26.99 -19.49 -12.38
CA SER A 320 26.50 -18.58 -11.35
C SER A 320 27.50 -18.46 -10.20
N SER A 321 28.34 -17.44 -10.26
CA SER A 321 29.29 -17.08 -9.20
C SER A 321 28.59 -16.33 -8.05
N GLN A 322 27.26 -16.45 -7.95
CA GLN A 322 26.54 -15.92 -6.81
C GLN A 322 26.89 -16.78 -5.60
N PRO A 323 27.44 -16.19 -4.53
CA PRO A 323 27.83 -16.95 -3.36
C PRO A 323 26.58 -17.61 -2.75
N PRO A 324 26.69 -18.85 -2.24
CA PRO A 324 25.57 -19.52 -1.59
C PRO A 324 25.08 -18.66 -0.42
N ILE A 325 23.77 -18.44 -0.36
CA ILE A 325 23.15 -17.71 0.74
C ILE A 325 22.95 -18.69 1.90
N GLY A 326 23.70 -18.50 2.98
CA GLY A 326 23.55 -19.28 4.22
C GLY A 326 22.14 -19.21 4.81
N LYS A 327 21.73 -20.26 5.55
CA LYS A 327 20.35 -20.45 6.04
C LYS A 327 19.81 -19.23 6.81
N LEU A 328 20.57 -18.70 7.78
CA LEU A 328 20.16 -17.52 8.55
C LEU A 328 19.95 -16.28 7.68
N ARG A 329 20.86 -16.04 6.71
CA ARG A 329 20.76 -14.91 5.79
C ARG A 329 19.58 -15.06 4.82
N ARG A 330 19.25 -16.29 4.44
CA ARG A 330 18.04 -16.60 3.67
C ARG A 330 16.79 -16.30 4.49
N ALA A 331 16.74 -16.76 5.74
CA ALA A 331 15.63 -16.48 6.66
C ALA A 331 15.41 -14.96 6.84
N MET A 332 16.48 -14.19 7.08
CA MET A 332 16.43 -12.73 7.17
C MET A 332 15.93 -12.09 5.86
N ALA A 333 16.35 -12.58 4.70
CA ALA A 333 15.89 -12.06 3.41
C ALA A 333 14.39 -12.29 3.17
N VAL A 334 13.83 -13.42 3.64
CA VAL A 334 12.39 -13.73 3.48
C VAL A 334 11.51 -13.24 4.64
N ALA A 335 12.10 -12.74 5.72
CA ALA A 335 11.34 -12.25 6.88
C ALA A 335 10.32 -11.16 6.51
N PRO A 336 10.62 -10.14 5.68
CA PRO A 336 9.65 -9.14 5.27
C PRO A 336 8.43 -9.73 4.54
N SER A 337 8.62 -10.71 3.65
CA SER A 337 7.51 -11.38 2.97
C SER A 337 6.69 -12.25 3.93
N MET A 338 7.32 -12.86 4.93
CA MET A 338 6.58 -13.57 5.98
C MET A 338 5.73 -12.62 6.83
N CYS A 339 6.20 -11.40 7.09
CA CYS A 339 5.39 -10.36 7.73
C CYS A 339 4.17 -9.96 6.88
N ILE A 340 4.32 -9.81 5.55
CA ILE A 340 3.18 -9.56 4.63
C ILE A 340 2.16 -10.69 4.76
N LEU A 341 2.61 -11.93 4.68
CA LEU A 341 1.72 -13.10 4.78
C LEU A 341 1.01 -13.13 6.14
N ALA A 342 1.75 -12.98 7.25
CA ALA A 342 1.19 -13.00 8.60
C ALA A 342 0.13 -11.91 8.78
N ILE A 343 0.41 -10.67 8.37
CA ILE A 343 -0.54 -9.55 8.48
C ILE A 343 -1.75 -9.79 7.58
N SER A 344 -1.59 -10.34 6.38
CA SER A 344 -2.71 -10.67 5.50
C SER A 344 -3.59 -11.78 6.07
N SER A 345 -2.99 -12.80 6.68
CA SER A 345 -3.72 -13.90 7.31
C SER A 345 -4.59 -13.43 8.49
N THR A 346 -4.22 -12.34 9.18
CA THR A 346 -5.02 -11.81 10.31
C THR A 346 -6.43 -11.37 9.91
N THR A 347 -6.66 -11.08 8.62
CA THR A 347 -7.98 -10.76 8.07
C THR A 347 -8.89 -11.98 8.09
N TYR A 348 -8.40 -13.13 7.65
CA TYR A 348 -9.15 -14.38 7.66
C TYR A 348 -9.26 -14.99 9.06
N LEU A 349 -8.37 -14.63 9.98
CA LEU A 349 -8.44 -15.02 11.40
C LEU A 349 -9.37 -14.11 12.24
N GLY A 350 -9.97 -13.09 11.64
CA GLY A 350 -10.88 -12.18 12.35
C GLY A 350 -10.19 -11.29 13.41
N VAL A 351 -8.89 -11.04 13.24
CA VAL A 351 -8.07 -10.20 14.13
C VAL A 351 -7.97 -8.78 13.58
N ARG A 352 -7.74 -8.61 12.29
CA ARG A 352 -7.54 -7.29 11.66
C ARG A 352 -7.83 -7.34 10.16
N ASN A 353 -8.52 -6.32 9.65
CA ASN A 353 -8.69 -6.10 8.21
C ASN A 353 -8.04 -4.78 7.72
N HIS A 354 -7.47 -3.96 8.64
CA HIS A 354 -6.84 -2.69 8.30
C HIS A 354 -5.73 -2.29 9.31
N PRO A 355 -4.49 -1.99 8.87
CA PRO A 355 -3.95 -2.27 7.55
C PRO A 355 -3.88 -3.80 7.33
N SER A 356 -4.31 -4.25 6.16
CA SER A 356 -4.15 -5.62 5.67
C SER A 356 -3.84 -5.56 4.17
N PHE A 357 -2.97 -6.43 3.67
CA PHE A 357 -2.63 -6.43 2.24
C PHE A 357 -3.78 -6.97 1.34
N ALA A 358 -5.02 -7.03 1.83
CA ALA A 358 -6.25 -7.23 1.06
C ALA A 358 -6.64 -5.94 0.29
N MET A 359 -5.69 -5.35 -0.42
CA MET A 359 -5.80 -4.03 -1.04
C MET A 359 -6.79 -4.03 -2.21
N PHE A 360 -7.64 -3.00 -2.29
CA PHE A 360 -8.62 -2.78 -3.37
C PHE A 360 -9.57 -3.97 -3.56
N SER A 361 -9.78 -4.83 -2.57
CA SER A 361 -10.37 -6.15 -2.82
C SER A 361 -11.89 -6.20 -2.77
N ASN A 362 -12.61 -5.16 -2.32
CA ASN A 362 -14.04 -5.26 -1.95
C ASN A 362 -14.36 -6.36 -0.91
N LEU A 363 -13.33 -6.92 -0.25
CA LEU A 363 -13.46 -8.06 0.66
C LEU A 363 -14.26 -7.68 1.92
N VAL A 364 -15.25 -8.48 2.27
CA VAL A 364 -15.97 -8.41 3.53
C VAL A 364 -15.84 -9.77 4.21
N VAL A 365 -15.32 -9.75 5.43
CA VAL A 365 -15.13 -10.92 6.30
C VAL A 365 -15.45 -10.56 7.76
N GLU A 366 -16.36 -9.61 7.96
CA GLU A 366 -16.74 -9.06 9.25
C GLU A 366 -18.25 -9.23 9.49
N GLY A 367 -18.71 -8.99 10.71
CA GLY A 367 -20.14 -9.04 11.06
C GLY A 367 -20.77 -10.44 10.96
N GLY A 368 -19.95 -11.49 10.93
CA GLY A 368 -20.41 -12.86 10.72
C GLY A 368 -20.82 -13.17 9.29
N VAL A 369 -20.50 -12.28 8.34
CA VAL A 369 -20.71 -12.48 6.90
C VAL A 369 -19.36 -12.55 6.19
N SER A 370 -19.32 -13.28 5.08
CA SER A 370 -18.18 -13.26 4.18
C SER A 370 -18.66 -13.28 2.73
N ASN A 371 -18.09 -12.41 1.90
CA ASN A 371 -18.29 -12.44 0.45
C ASN A 371 -17.19 -13.20 -0.29
N HIS A 372 -16.24 -13.80 0.44
CA HIS A 372 -15.12 -14.55 -0.14
C HIS A 372 -15.57 -15.93 -0.63
N TRP A 373 -15.11 -16.34 -1.81
CA TRP A 373 -15.53 -17.59 -2.46
C TRP A 373 -15.14 -18.84 -1.67
N LEU A 374 -13.91 -18.85 -1.12
CA LEU A 374 -13.34 -19.94 -0.33
C LEU A 374 -13.60 -19.84 1.19
N ILE A 375 -13.44 -18.64 1.79
CA ILE A 375 -13.59 -18.43 3.23
C ILE A 375 -15.00 -17.92 3.53
N ARG A 376 -16.00 -18.81 3.51
CA ARG A 376 -17.42 -18.42 3.73
C ARG A 376 -17.80 -18.28 5.20
N HIS A 377 -17.08 -18.97 6.07
CA HIS A 377 -17.24 -18.91 7.52
C HIS A 377 -15.84 -18.81 8.13
N HIS A 378 -15.66 -17.97 9.14
CA HIS A 378 -14.39 -18.02 9.85
C HIS A 378 -14.33 -19.28 10.69
N PRO A 379 -13.17 -19.94 10.76
CA PRO A 379 -12.93 -20.88 11.83
C PRO A 379 -13.13 -20.15 13.16
N VAL A 380 -14.03 -20.66 14.00
CA VAL A 380 -14.22 -20.17 15.36
C VAL A 380 -12.90 -20.37 16.10
N SER A 381 -12.08 -19.33 16.15
CA SER A 381 -10.86 -19.37 16.96
C SER A 381 -11.30 -19.20 18.42
N SER A 382 -11.65 -20.32 19.07
CA SER A 382 -11.74 -20.38 20.53
C SER A 382 -10.33 -20.31 21.10
N GLY A 383 -9.83 -19.10 21.30
CA GLY A 383 -8.47 -18.89 21.79
C GLY A 383 -8.19 -17.44 22.10
N TRP A 384 -7.01 -17.19 22.67
CA TRP A 384 -6.60 -15.84 23.03
C TRP A 384 -6.63 -14.90 21.81
N MET A 385 -6.47 -15.33 20.56
CA MET A 385 -6.48 -14.39 19.43
C MET A 385 -7.86 -13.80 19.10
N ALA A 386 -8.97 -14.52 19.29
CA ALA A 386 -10.31 -14.07 18.89
C ALA A 386 -11.40 -14.41 19.92
N SER A 387 -11.27 -13.93 21.16
CA SER A 387 -12.38 -14.05 22.12
C SER A 387 -13.62 -13.33 21.58
N ASP A 388 -14.81 -13.76 22.02
CA ASP A 388 -16.09 -13.21 21.53
C ASP A 388 -16.22 -11.68 21.68
N GLN A 389 -15.45 -11.07 22.58
CA GLN A 389 -15.42 -9.63 22.82
C GLN A 389 -14.56 -8.83 21.81
N TYR A 390 -13.66 -9.49 21.07
CA TYR A 390 -12.68 -8.83 20.20
C TYR A 390 -12.72 -9.31 18.75
N ASN A 391 -13.52 -10.32 18.43
CA ASN A 391 -13.56 -10.90 17.10
C ASN A 391 -14.32 -10.04 16.07
N ALA A 392 -14.02 -10.26 14.79
CA ALA A 392 -14.67 -9.60 13.67
C ALA A 392 -16.16 -9.94 13.50
N HIS A 393 -16.68 -10.95 14.24
CA HIS A 393 -18.04 -11.46 14.06
C HIS A 393 -19.11 -10.56 14.65
N HIS A 394 -18.82 -9.92 15.78
CA HIS A 394 -19.75 -9.03 16.44
C HIS A 394 -19.52 -7.60 15.95
N ALA A 395 -20.52 -7.06 15.26
CA ALA A 395 -20.45 -5.72 14.69
C ALA A 395 -21.57 -4.82 15.21
N ILE A 396 -21.32 -3.52 15.12
CA ILE A 396 -22.28 -2.48 15.41
C ILE A 396 -22.54 -1.69 14.13
N GLU A 397 -23.82 -1.55 13.76
CA GLU A 397 -24.26 -0.54 12.80
C GLU A 397 -24.47 0.78 13.54
N ILE A 398 -23.71 1.79 13.16
CA ILE A 398 -23.80 3.14 13.72
C ILE A 398 -24.92 3.86 12.99
N LEU A 399 -25.99 4.22 13.70
CA LEU A 399 -27.14 4.93 13.12
C LEU A 399 -27.03 6.45 13.29
N LYS A 400 -26.41 6.90 14.39
CA LYS A 400 -26.16 8.32 14.69
C LYS A 400 -25.13 8.44 15.80
N THR A 401 -24.24 9.42 15.72
CA THR A 401 -23.30 9.75 16.80
C THR A 401 -22.89 11.22 16.75
N ASP A 402 -22.53 11.78 17.90
CA ASP A 402 -21.89 13.10 18.01
C ASP A 402 -20.37 13.00 18.16
N LEU A 403 -19.81 11.79 18.31
CA LEU A 403 -18.39 11.57 18.48
C LEU A 403 -17.69 11.60 17.11
N PRO A 404 -16.83 12.59 16.81
CA PRO A 404 -16.23 12.73 15.47
C PRO A 404 -15.43 11.50 15.04
N SER A 405 -14.71 10.85 15.96
CA SER A 405 -13.93 9.64 15.64
C SER A 405 -14.80 8.46 15.21
N LEU A 406 -16.09 8.40 15.59
CA LEU A 406 -17.04 7.42 15.07
C LEU A 406 -17.79 7.93 13.85
N ARG A 407 -18.20 9.20 13.85
CA ARG A 407 -18.90 9.83 12.71
C ARG A 407 -18.06 9.74 11.42
N ASP A 408 -16.77 10.05 11.54
CA ASP A 408 -15.83 10.18 10.43
C ASP A 408 -15.05 8.87 10.19
N LEU A 409 -15.55 7.76 10.72
CA LEU A 409 -14.93 6.43 10.57
C LEU A 409 -15.10 5.87 9.15
N GLN A 410 -16.14 6.29 8.45
CA GLN A 410 -16.37 5.99 7.04
C GLN A 410 -16.51 7.32 6.30
N ILE A 411 -15.61 7.57 5.35
CA ILE A 411 -15.65 8.77 4.51
C ILE A 411 -15.76 8.34 3.04
N ASN A 412 -16.77 8.86 2.34
CA ASN A 412 -16.89 8.70 0.90
C ASN A 412 -16.03 9.76 0.21
N LEU A 413 -15.02 9.34 -0.54
CA LEU A 413 -14.14 10.23 -1.26
C LEU A 413 -14.65 10.56 -2.67
N ALA A 414 -15.70 9.89 -3.14
CA ALA A 414 -16.28 10.11 -4.45
C ALA A 414 -16.69 11.57 -4.73
N PRO A 415 -17.32 12.30 -3.78
CA PRO A 415 -17.72 13.69 -4.02
C PRO A 415 -16.53 14.64 -4.28
N LEU A 416 -15.30 14.19 -4.01
CA LEU A 416 -14.07 14.96 -4.22
C LEU A 416 -13.40 14.66 -5.57
N LEU A 417 -14.00 13.78 -6.39
CA LEU A 417 -13.53 13.51 -7.74
C LEU A 417 -13.91 14.63 -8.71
N PRO A 418 -13.14 14.82 -9.80
CA PRO A 418 -13.54 15.70 -10.88
C PRO A 418 -14.92 15.32 -11.47
N GLY A 419 -15.70 16.33 -11.88
CA GLY A 419 -17.07 16.11 -12.40
C GLY A 419 -17.13 15.16 -13.59
N HIS A 420 -16.17 15.24 -14.52
CA HIS A 420 -16.11 14.35 -15.68
C HIS A 420 -15.91 12.87 -15.31
N VAL A 421 -15.26 12.58 -14.18
CA VAL A 421 -15.10 11.22 -13.68
C VAL A 421 -16.42 10.70 -13.11
N LEU A 422 -17.15 11.54 -12.37
CA LEU A 422 -18.48 11.20 -11.84
C LEU A 422 -19.48 10.93 -12.97
N ASP A 423 -19.46 11.76 -14.02
CA ASP A 423 -20.26 11.53 -15.23
C ASP A 423 -19.88 10.20 -15.89
N ALA A 424 -18.59 9.90 -15.98
CA ALA A 424 -18.12 8.64 -16.55
C ALA A 424 -18.60 7.41 -15.76
N PHE A 425 -18.61 7.47 -14.42
CA PHE A 425 -19.19 6.39 -13.60
C PHE A 425 -20.68 6.21 -13.84
N HIS A 426 -21.44 7.30 -13.92
CA HIS A 426 -22.85 7.25 -14.24
C HIS A 426 -23.09 6.59 -15.61
N TRP A 427 -22.36 7.00 -16.65
CA TRP A 427 -22.47 6.42 -18.00
C TRP A 427 -22.07 4.94 -18.05
N ALA A 428 -21.05 4.54 -17.28
CA ALA A 428 -20.60 3.15 -17.21
C ALA A 428 -21.48 2.25 -16.31
N ASN A 429 -22.49 2.82 -15.64
CA ASN A 429 -23.28 2.14 -14.60
C ASN A 429 -22.40 1.56 -13.49
N VAL A 430 -21.43 2.36 -13.04
CA VAL A 430 -20.51 2.05 -11.94
C VAL A 430 -20.90 2.90 -10.75
N SER A 431 -20.94 2.31 -9.55
CA SER A 431 -21.15 3.07 -8.33
C SER A 431 -19.99 4.03 -8.13
N ALA A 432 -20.30 5.30 -7.92
CA ALA A 432 -19.27 6.29 -7.57
C ALA A 432 -18.72 6.07 -6.15
N GLU A 433 -19.42 5.32 -5.29
CA GLU A 433 -19.07 5.19 -3.87
C GLU A 433 -17.65 4.64 -3.65
N PHE A 434 -16.84 5.44 -2.95
CA PHE A 434 -15.43 5.17 -2.72
C PHE A 434 -15.09 5.46 -1.27
N TYR A 435 -15.18 4.45 -0.42
CA TYR A 435 -15.08 4.61 1.02
C TYR A 435 -13.66 4.36 1.55
N ILE A 436 -13.18 5.22 2.45
CA ILE A 436 -11.99 4.96 3.27
C ILE A 436 -12.34 4.83 4.74
N THR A 437 -11.49 4.16 5.51
CA THR A 437 -11.49 4.22 7.00
C THR A 437 -10.27 4.98 7.50
N PRO A 438 -10.31 6.34 7.57
CA PRO A 438 -9.14 7.11 7.95
C PRO A 438 -8.80 6.94 9.45
N PRO A 439 -7.52 6.99 9.85
CA PRO A 439 -7.14 7.09 11.26
C PRO A 439 -7.68 8.39 11.91
N GLY A 440 -7.85 9.45 11.11
CA GLY A 440 -8.49 10.71 11.47
C GLY A 440 -8.87 11.52 10.23
N TRP A 441 -9.87 12.39 10.38
CA TRP A 441 -10.41 13.24 9.32
C TRP A 441 -10.46 14.69 9.79
N SER A 442 -9.65 15.56 9.18
CA SER A 442 -9.56 16.99 9.51
C SER A 442 -10.36 17.88 8.55
N TYR A 443 -10.95 17.30 7.51
CA TYR A 443 -11.70 18.01 6.50
C TYR A 443 -13.19 18.05 6.84
N SER A 444 -13.94 18.85 6.10
CA SER A 444 -15.40 18.82 6.18
C SER A 444 -15.94 17.45 5.75
N PRO A 445 -17.11 17.02 6.27
CA PRO A 445 -17.78 15.83 5.75
C PRO A 445 -18.03 15.94 4.26
N THR A 446 -17.75 14.88 3.52
CA THR A 446 -17.93 14.81 2.06
C THR A 446 -19.37 14.49 1.66
N GLU A 447 -20.12 13.86 2.56
CA GLU A 447 -21.52 13.53 2.38
C GLU A 447 -22.28 13.59 3.72
N ARG A 448 -23.61 13.52 3.64
CA ARG A 448 -24.45 13.37 4.84
C ARG A 448 -24.16 12.02 5.51
N PHE A 449 -24.16 12.00 6.84
CA PHE A 449 -23.93 10.76 7.60
C PHE A 449 -24.88 9.66 7.15
N ARG A 450 -24.29 8.54 6.73
CA ARG A 450 -25.00 7.31 6.36
C ARG A 450 -24.66 6.21 7.36
N PRO A 451 -25.62 5.37 7.76
CA PRO A 451 -25.32 4.23 8.61
C PRO A 451 -24.32 3.27 7.95
N PHE A 452 -23.41 2.75 8.76
CA PHE A 452 -22.44 1.72 8.36
C PHE A 452 -22.13 0.80 9.54
N ALA A 453 -21.62 -0.40 9.24
CA ALA A 453 -21.23 -1.38 10.22
C ALA A 453 -19.71 -1.37 10.47
N VAL A 454 -19.33 -1.72 11.69
CA VAL A 454 -17.92 -1.92 12.09
C VAL A 454 -17.86 -2.90 13.27
N PRO A 455 -16.82 -3.73 13.41
CA PRO A 455 -16.64 -4.59 14.57
C PRO A 455 -16.69 -3.82 15.90
N VAL A 456 -17.34 -4.41 16.92
CA VAL A 456 -17.58 -3.79 18.24
C VAL A 456 -16.30 -3.25 18.87
N VAL A 457 -15.20 -3.98 18.73
CA VAL A 457 -13.89 -3.62 19.29
C VAL A 457 -13.38 -2.26 18.80
N GLU A 458 -13.65 -1.89 17.55
CA GLU A 458 -13.23 -0.59 17.00
C GLU A 458 -14.09 0.55 17.56
N VAL A 459 -15.39 0.30 17.80
CA VAL A 459 -16.29 1.25 18.48
C VAL A 459 -15.83 1.47 19.92
N ARG A 460 -15.58 0.38 20.67
CA ARG A 460 -15.09 0.42 22.04
C ARG A 460 -13.78 1.18 22.15
N ARG A 461 -12.81 0.92 21.26
CA ARG A 461 -11.52 1.62 21.20
C ARG A 461 -11.69 3.13 21.12
N ARG A 462 -12.61 3.61 20.28
CA ARG A 462 -12.84 5.04 20.04
C ARG A 462 -13.63 5.71 21.15
N ILE A 463 -14.64 5.04 21.71
CA ILE A 463 -15.40 5.53 22.86
C ILE A 463 -14.50 5.60 24.10
N ALA A 464 -13.73 4.55 24.40
CA ALA A 464 -12.80 4.54 25.53
C ALA A 464 -11.75 5.66 25.42
N ALA A 465 -11.19 5.87 24.23
CA ALA A 465 -10.26 6.98 23.99
C ALA A 465 -10.92 8.36 24.20
N ALA A 466 -12.18 8.54 23.80
CA ALA A 466 -12.93 9.78 24.03
C ALA A 466 -13.21 10.02 25.53
N ILE A 467 -13.54 8.96 26.27
CA ILE A 467 -13.77 9.02 27.72
C ILE A 467 -12.51 9.44 28.47
N LEU A 468 -11.35 8.89 28.10
CA LEU A 468 -10.06 9.29 28.68
C LEU A 468 -9.74 10.77 28.45
N GLN A 469 -10.28 11.35 27.37
CA GLN A 469 -10.18 12.79 27.06
C GLN A 469 -11.28 13.62 27.72
N GLY A 470 -12.12 13.03 28.59
CA GLY A 470 -13.21 13.73 29.27
C GLY A 470 -14.37 14.14 28.36
N LYS A 471 -14.51 13.53 27.17
CA LYS A 471 -15.54 13.90 26.20
C LYS A 471 -16.88 13.21 26.51
N ASP A 472 -17.96 13.96 26.33
CA ASP A 472 -19.31 13.41 26.27
C ASP A 472 -19.48 12.59 24.97
N VAL A 473 -20.31 11.54 25.04
CA VAL A 473 -20.50 10.61 23.93
C VAL A 473 -21.97 10.24 23.81
N TYR A 474 -22.50 10.37 22.60
CA TYR A 474 -23.78 9.82 22.17
C TYR A 474 -23.59 8.89 20.97
N LEU A 475 -24.18 7.69 21.06
CA LEU A 475 -24.21 6.72 19.97
C LEU A 475 -25.59 6.05 19.95
N LYS A 476 -26.26 6.11 18.80
CA LYS A 476 -27.45 5.30 18.48
C LYS A 476 -27.02 4.20 17.51
N TYR A 477 -27.34 2.96 17.84
CA TYR A 477 -26.75 1.83 17.12
C TYR A 477 -27.62 0.57 17.13
N ARG A 478 -27.27 -0.41 16.30
CA ARG A 478 -27.79 -1.80 16.34
C ARG A 478 -26.62 -2.76 16.41
N VAL A 479 -26.83 -3.91 17.04
CA VAL A 479 -25.82 -4.99 17.12
C VAL A 479 -26.15 -6.06 16.09
N PHE A 480 -25.11 -6.60 15.45
CA PHE A 480 -25.17 -7.67 14.46
C PHE A 480 -24.19 -8.79 14.82
N GLY A 481 -24.49 -9.99 14.33
CA GLY A 481 -23.56 -11.11 14.40
C GLY A 481 -23.71 -12.04 15.60
N ASN A 482 -24.95 -12.36 16.00
CA ASN A 482 -25.15 -13.57 16.82
C ASN A 482 -25.17 -14.79 15.89
N ARG A 483 -24.56 -15.91 16.32
CA ARG A 483 -24.26 -17.16 15.56
C ARG A 483 -25.40 -17.72 14.69
N THR A 484 -26.64 -17.28 14.92
CA THR A 484 -27.87 -17.85 14.35
C THR A 484 -28.71 -16.88 13.51
N THR A 485 -28.49 -15.56 13.59
CA THR A 485 -29.32 -14.60 12.82
C THR A 485 -28.49 -13.41 12.31
N GLN A 486 -28.44 -13.26 10.98
CA GLN A 486 -27.91 -12.05 10.30
C GLN A 486 -28.87 -10.84 10.42
N LYS A 487 -29.91 -10.93 11.25
CA LYS A 487 -30.90 -9.86 11.39
C LYS A 487 -30.35 -8.75 12.30
N PRO A 488 -30.57 -7.48 11.95
CA PRO A 488 -30.29 -6.37 12.84
C PRO A 488 -30.96 -6.57 14.20
N GLY A 489 -30.20 -6.44 15.28
CA GLY A 489 -30.76 -6.38 16.62
C GLY A 489 -31.61 -5.12 16.84
N ALA A 490 -32.27 -5.04 18.00
CA ALA A 490 -33.01 -3.85 18.41
C ALA A 490 -32.10 -2.61 18.47
N VAL A 491 -32.69 -1.44 18.20
CA VAL A 491 -32.00 -0.16 18.30
C VAL A 491 -31.66 0.14 19.76
N ARG A 492 -30.38 0.39 20.03
CA ARG A 492 -29.83 0.75 21.34
C ARG A 492 -29.25 2.16 21.33
N LYS A 493 -29.01 2.69 22.54
CA LYS A 493 -28.36 3.99 22.74
C LYS A 493 -27.27 3.84 23.80
N TYR A 494 -26.10 4.41 23.52
CA TYR A 494 -25.05 4.64 24.49
C TYR A 494 -24.95 6.15 24.73
N ARG A 495 -24.99 6.59 25.98
CA ARG A 495 -24.88 8.00 26.33
C ARG A 495 -24.04 8.20 27.60
N ARG A 496 -23.00 9.01 27.49
CA ARG A 496 -22.19 9.51 28.61
C ARG A 496 -22.23 11.02 28.60
N LYS A 497 -22.60 11.63 29.73
CA LYS A 497 -22.70 13.09 29.89
C LYS A 497 -22.09 13.54 31.20
N GLY A 498 -21.22 14.54 31.18
CA GLY A 498 -20.54 15.05 32.37
C GLY A 498 -19.76 13.96 33.10
N GLY A 499 -19.10 13.07 32.34
CA GLY A 499 -18.34 11.94 32.89
C GLY A 499 -19.18 10.77 33.44
N LYS A 500 -20.51 10.88 33.51
CA LYS A 500 -21.40 9.81 34.01
C LYS A 500 -22.07 9.04 32.88
N LEU A 501 -22.08 7.70 33.00
CA LEU A 501 -22.81 6.82 32.10
C LEU A 501 -24.31 6.90 32.43
N LEU A 502 -25.17 7.11 31.42
CA LEU A 502 -26.62 7.18 31.63
C LEU A 502 -27.26 5.79 31.61
N SER A 503 -28.36 5.63 32.36
CA SER A 503 -29.13 4.38 32.44
C SER A 503 -29.51 3.82 31.06
N GLY A 504 -29.41 2.49 30.92
CA GLY A 504 -29.66 1.78 29.67
C GLY A 504 -28.51 1.78 28.66
N SER A 505 -27.40 2.47 28.94
CA SER A 505 -26.19 2.42 28.12
C SER A 505 -25.36 1.17 28.42
N ASP A 506 -24.83 0.54 27.37
CA ASP A 506 -23.93 -0.60 27.49
C ASP A 506 -22.54 -0.15 27.99
N ALA A 507 -22.24 -0.43 29.26
CA ALA A 507 -20.99 -0.01 29.89
C ALA A 507 -19.74 -0.58 29.19
N SER A 508 -19.84 -1.76 28.57
CA SER A 508 -18.71 -2.45 27.94
C SER A 508 -18.10 -1.65 26.77
N LEU A 509 -18.89 -0.79 26.11
CA LEU A 509 -18.42 0.08 25.05
C LEU A 509 -17.48 1.19 25.55
N GLY A 510 -17.57 1.55 26.84
CA GLY A 510 -16.74 2.57 27.46
C GLY A 510 -15.48 2.06 28.13
N GLU A 511 -15.33 0.74 28.28
CA GLU A 511 -14.17 0.15 28.96
C GLU A 511 -12.92 0.21 28.07
N PRO A 512 -11.74 0.53 28.62
CA PRO A 512 -10.50 0.50 27.85
C PRO A 512 -10.18 -0.93 27.37
N LEU A 513 -9.50 -1.00 26.21
CA LEU A 513 -8.94 -2.24 25.69
C LEU A 513 -7.51 -2.42 26.25
N PRO A 514 -7.06 -3.66 26.52
CA PRO A 514 -5.65 -3.92 26.76
C PRO A 514 -4.79 -3.39 25.60
N HIS A 515 -3.63 -2.80 25.88
CA HIS A 515 -2.79 -2.15 24.86
C HIS A 515 -2.48 -3.05 23.66
N LEU A 516 -2.14 -4.32 23.92
CA LEU A 516 -1.88 -5.29 22.86
C LEU A 516 -3.11 -5.54 21.97
N ARG A 517 -4.32 -5.53 22.56
CA ARG A 517 -5.57 -5.69 21.80
C ARG A 517 -5.84 -4.48 20.93
N ALA A 518 -5.73 -3.28 21.49
CA ALA A 518 -5.91 -2.04 20.74
C ALA A 518 -4.89 -1.90 19.60
N ALA A 519 -3.67 -2.43 19.78
CA ALA A 519 -2.66 -2.48 18.75
C ALA A 519 -3.02 -3.50 17.66
N LEU A 520 -3.35 -4.75 18.00
CA LEU A 520 -3.61 -5.81 17.02
C LEU A 520 -4.95 -5.66 16.30
N HIS A 521 -6.03 -5.41 17.03
CA HIS A 521 -7.40 -5.44 16.53
C HIS A 521 -7.77 -4.11 15.90
N ARG A 522 -7.78 -4.08 14.57
CA ARG A 522 -8.04 -2.87 13.80
C ARG A 522 -8.91 -3.21 12.61
N PHE A 523 -10.03 -2.52 12.53
CA PHE A 523 -11.08 -2.84 11.56
C PHE A 523 -11.52 -1.62 10.75
N ARG A 524 -11.72 -1.82 9.45
CA ARG A 524 -12.43 -0.94 8.53
C ARG A 524 -13.94 -1.13 8.65
N THR A 525 -14.66 -0.15 8.16
CA THR A 525 -16.12 -0.17 8.05
C THR A 525 -16.57 -1.04 6.88
N PHE A 526 -17.79 -1.53 6.96
CA PHE A 526 -18.44 -2.32 5.91
C PHE A 526 -19.94 -2.03 5.87
N ASP A 527 -20.59 -2.38 4.77
CA ASP A 527 -22.05 -2.35 4.66
C ASP A 527 -22.63 -3.76 4.77
N MET A 528 -23.84 -3.85 5.30
CA MET A 528 -24.53 -5.13 5.49
C MET A 528 -25.22 -5.64 4.21
N THR A 529 -25.45 -4.76 3.23
CA THR A 529 -26.31 -5.06 2.08
C THR A 529 -25.55 -5.21 0.76
N TYR A 530 -24.35 -4.65 0.63
CA TYR A 530 -23.50 -4.74 -0.56
C TYR A 530 -22.05 -4.37 -0.20
N SER A 531 -21.13 -4.45 -1.17
CA SER A 531 -19.68 -4.26 -0.94
C SER A 531 -19.11 -3.20 -1.88
N PRO A 532 -19.29 -1.90 -1.61
CA PRO A 532 -18.69 -0.84 -2.42
C PRO A 532 -17.17 -0.88 -2.35
N CYS A 533 -16.51 -0.13 -3.24
CA CYS A 533 -15.07 -0.02 -3.22
C CYS A 533 -14.59 0.63 -1.90
N ARG A 534 -13.68 -0.05 -1.20
CA ARG A 534 -13.27 0.27 0.19
C ARG A 534 -11.76 0.19 0.39
N HIS A 535 -11.22 1.19 1.07
CA HIS A 535 -9.79 1.46 1.26
C HIS A 535 -9.34 1.55 2.73
#